data_AF-A0A7R8YUJ3-F1
#
_entry.id   AF-A0A7R8YUJ3-F1
#
_cell.length_a   1.000
_cell.length_b   1.000
_cell.length_c   1.000
_cell.angle_alpha   90.00
_cell.angle_beta   90.00
_cell.angle_gamma   90.00
#
_symmetry.space_group_name_H-M   'P 1'
#
loop_
_entity.id
_entity.type
_entity.pdbx_description
1 polymer ?
#
loop_
_entity_poly.entity_id
_entity_poly.type
_entity_poly.pdbx_seq_one_letter_code
_entity_poly.pdbx_strand_id
1 'polypeptide(L)'
;MSVLSEMADRIMDEFSATSSVSSVSRNVEFTQIPKEEPAKKNVLDEILERLKKLEMGARRERSRSNNRQRSRSRSRQYGNSDWCYYHRTFGNKANKCRESCSFVQSKPAEN
;
A
#
# COMPACT_ATOMS: atom_id res chain seq x y z
N MET A 1 79.79 20.14 13.01
CA MET A 1 78.87 20.64 11.98
C MET A 1 77.50 20.10 12.31
N SER A 2 76.49 20.96 12.37
CA SER A 2 75.16 20.68 12.90
C SER A 2 74.40 19.71 12.00
N VAL A 3 73.89 18.61 12.58
CA VAL A 3 73.07 17.59 11.89
C VAL A 3 71.88 18.21 11.14
N LEU A 4 71.35 19.32 11.65
CA LEU A 4 70.30 20.11 10.99
C LEU A 4 70.74 20.69 9.64
N SER A 5 72.01 21.11 9.52
CA SER A 5 72.56 21.62 8.26
C SER A 5 72.60 20.51 7.22
N GLU A 6 73.11 19.34 7.60
CA GLU A 6 73.23 18.19 6.70
C GLU A 6 71.86 17.67 6.23
N MET A 7 70.86 17.69 7.11
CA MET A 7 69.48 17.34 6.75
C MET A 7 68.85 18.36 5.79
N ALA A 8 69.13 19.65 5.98
CA ALA A 8 68.63 20.70 5.09
C ALA A 8 69.25 20.60 3.68
N ASP A 9 70.55 20.32 3.60
CA ASP A 9 71.26 20.17 2.33
C ASP A 9 70.70 19.00 1.51
N ARG A 10 70.41 17.86 2.15
CA ARG A 10 69.78 16.70 1.49
C ARG A 10 68.39 17.00 0.93
N ILE A 11 67.59 17.79 1.64
CA ILE A 11 66.28 18.22 1.16
C ILE A 11 66.44 19.15 -0.05
N MET A 12 67.42 20.05 -0.06
CA MET A 12 67.62 20.90 -1.25
C MET A 12 68.07 20.11 -2.49
N ASP A 13 68.94 19.11 -2.32
CA ASP A 13 69.41 18.28 -3.43
C ASP A 13 68.29 17.41 -4.02
N GLU A 14 67.38 16.89 -3.19
CA GLU A 14 66.30 16.01 -3.66
C GLU A 14 65.13 16.77 -4.30
N PHE A 15 64.86 18.00 -3.85
CA PHE A 15 63.72 18.80 -4.33
C PHE A 15 64.08 19.84 -5.41
N SER A 16 65.37 20.13 -5.62
CA SER A 16 65.81 21.04 -6.70
C SER A 16 65.59 20.45 -8.10
N ALA A 17 65.62 19.11 -8.24
CA ALA A 17 65.37 18.43 -9.50
C ALA A 17 63.88 18.33 -9.90
N THR A 18 62.94 18.57 -8.97
CA THR A 18 61.49 18.47 -9.22
C THR A 18 60.71 19.71 -8.78
N SER A 19 61.29 20.89 -8.95
CA SER A 19 60.60 22.16 -8.65
C SER A 19 59.47 22.45 -9.65
N SER A 20 58.35 21.73 -9.54
CA SER A 20 57.04 22.17 -10.00
C SER A 20 56.15 22.40 -8.78
N VAL A 21 56.28 23.56 -8.15
CA VAL A 21 55.34 24.01 -7.12
C VAL A 21 54.12 24.58 -7.84
N SER A 22 53.04 23.80 -7.95
CA SER A 22 51.76 24.32 -8.46
C SER A 22 51.10 25.20 -7.39
N SER A 23 50.78 26.44 -7.75
CA SER A 23 50.01 27.33 -6.89
C SER A 23 48.55 26.86 -6.79
N VAL A 24 48.05 26.68 -5.57
CA VAL A 24 46.62 26.47 -5.33
C VAL A 24 45.96 27.84 -5.24
N SER A 25 45.69 28.46 -6.40
CA SER A 25 44.67 29.50 -6.46
C SER A 25 43.30 28.83 -6.32
N ARG A 26 42.84 28.61 -5.10
CA ARG A 26 41.43 28.28 -4.85
C ARG A 26 40.60 29.56 -4.91
N ASN A 27 40.47 30.11 -6.12
CA ASN A 27 39.19 30.66 -6.55
C ASN A 27 38.38 29.45 -7.03
N VAL A 28 37.51 28.94 -6.16
CA VAL A 28 36.45 28.01 -6.52
C VAL A 28 35.20 28.57 -5.87
N GLU A 29 34.53 29.50 -6.54
CA GLU A 29 33.43 29.17 -7.45
C GLU A 29 32.51 28.14 -6.82
N PHE A 30 31.37 28.65 -6.35
CA PHE A 30 30.09 27.98 -6.17
C PHE A 30 30.17 26.49 -6.48
N THR A 31 30.17 25.66 -5.42
CA THR A 31 30.02 24.21 -5.49
C THR A 31 29.04 23.87 -6.61
N GLN A 32 29.60 23.45 -7.74
CA GLN A 32 28.84 22.92 -8.85
C GLN A 32 28.16 21.69 -8.27
N ILE A 33 26.86 21.82 -8.00
CA ILE A 33 25.95 20.70 -7.77
C ILE A 33 26.28 19.72 -8.90
N PRO A 34 26.79 18.50 -8.61
CA PRO A 34 27.09 17.55 -9.65
C PRO A 34 25.85 17.43 -10.51
N LYS A 35 25.98 17.78 -11.80
CA LYS A 35 24.89 17.67 -12.78
C LYS A 35 24.31 16.28 -12.61
N GLU A 36 23.12 16.26 -12.01
CA GLU A 36 22.42 15.05 -11.62
C GLU A 36 22.41 14.12 -12.82
N GLU A 37 23.06 12.96 -12.66
CA GLU A 37 23.10 11.89 -13.64
C GLU A 37 21.69 11.68 -14.20
N PRO A 38 21.48 11.78 -15.53
CA PRO A 38 20.14 11.65 -16.12
C PRO A 38 19.50 10.29 -15.78
N ALA A 39 20.32 9.26 -15.54
CA ALA A 39 19.89 7.95 -15.10
C ALA A 39 19.16 7.97 -13.74
N LYS A 40 19.57 8.81 -12.79
CA LYS A 40 18.94 8.91 -11.46
C LYS A 40 17.58 9.62 -11.51
N LYS A 41 17.41 10.57 -12.44
CA LYS A 41 16.11 11.24 -12.68
C LYS A 41 15.09 10.26 -13.22
N ASN A 42 15.49 9.44 -14.20
CA ASN A 42 14.61 8.43 -14.80
C ASN A 42 14.09 7.44 -13.76
N VAL A 43 14.95 6.99 -12.84
CA VAL A 43 14.55 6.08 -11.76
C VAL A 43 13.60 6.78 -10.78
N LEU A 44 13.87 8.04 -10.41
CA LEU A 44 12.97 8.80 -9.54
C LEU A 44 11.60 9.04 -10.20
N ASP A 45 11.57 9.38 -11.49
CA ASP A 45 10.33 9.57 -12.24
C ASP A 45 9.53 8.27 -12.34
N GLU A 46 10.20 7.13 -12.56
CA GLU A 46 9.56 5.82 -12.57
C GLU A 46 8.98 5.45 -11.20
N ILE A 47 9.71 5.71 -10.11
CA ILE A 47 9.24 5.49 -8.75
C ILE A 47 7.99 6.36 -8.48
N LEU A 48 8.03 7.64 -8.87
CA LEU A 48 6.89 8.56 -8.72
C LEU A 48 5.67 8.09 -9.51
N GLU A 49 5.86 7.57 -10.73
CA GLU A 49 4.76 7.04 -11.54
C GLU A 49 4.15 5.78 -10.91
N ARG A 50 4.99 4.86 -10.40
CA ARG A 50 4.53 3.66 -9.68
C ARG A 50 3.76 4.01 -8.41
N LEU A 51 4.22 5.00 -7.64
CA LEU A 51 3.53 5.49 -6.44
C LEU A 51 2.16 6.10 -6.79
N LYS A 52 2.07 6.94 -7.83
CA LYS A 52 0.78 7.51 -8.30
C LYS A 52 -0.23 6.41 -8.67
N LYS A 53 0.21 5.36 -9.38
CA LYS A 53 -0.65 4.23 -9.75
C LYS A 53 -1.16 3.46 -8.53
N LEU A 54 -0.30 3.21 -7.54
CA LEU A 54 -0.68 2.55 -6.28
C LEU A 54 -1.67 3.38 -5.46
N GLU A 55 -1.45 4.70 -5.34
CA GLU A 55 -2.38 5.60 -4.65
C GLU A 55 -3.76 5.65 -5.30
N MET A 56 -3.81 5.67 -6.64
CA MET A 56 -5.08 5.66 -7.38
C MET A 56 -5.82 4.32 -7.26
N GLY A 57 -5.09 3.19 -7.25
CA GLY A 57 -5.66 1.85 -7.05
C GLY A 57 -6.18 1.64 -5.64
N ALA A 58 -5.39 2.03 -4.62
CA ALA A 58 -5.75 1.89 -3.21
C ALA A 58 -7.01 2.68 -2.83
N ARG A 59 -7.23 3.86 -3.45
CA ARG A 59 -8.45 4.65 -3.25
C ARG A 59 -9.69 4.01 -3.89
N ARG A 60 -9.54 3.24 -4.97
CA ARG A 60 -10.66 2.57 -5.66
C ARG A 60 -11.02 1.22 -5.04
N GLU A 61 -10.07 0.52 -4.42
CA GLU A 61 -10.30 -0.79 -3.81
C GLU A 61 -11.20 -0.70 -2.56
N ARG A 62 -11.06 0.38 -1.76
CA ARG A 62 -11.85 0.55 -0.52
C ARG A 62 -13.33 0.85 -0.74
N SER A 63 -13.72 1.26 -1.95
CA SER A 63 -15.11 1.53 -2.30
C SER A 63 -15.87 0.29 -2.75
N ARG A 64 -15.18 -0.85 -2.95
CA ARG A 64 -15.81 -2.15 -3.19
C ARG A 64 -16.15 -2.87 -1.88
N SER A 65 -16.57 -2.11 -0.87
CA SER A 65 -17.53 -2.65 0.08
C SER A 65 -18.74 -3.04 -0.75
N ASN A 66 -18.77 -4.31 -1.14
CA ASN A 66 -19.95 -5.01 -1.61
C ASN A 66 -21.02 -4.82 -0.54
N ASN A 67 -21.71 -3.69 -0.62
CA ASN A 67 -22.98 -3.47 0.02
C ASN A 67 -23.96 -4.35 -0.77
N ARG A 68 -23.78 -5.67 -0.64
CA ARG A 68 -24.89 -6.60 -0.69
C ARG A 68 -25.76 -6.15 0.47
N GLN A 69 -26.58 -5.12 0.23
CA GLN A 69 -27.80 -4.92 0.97
C GLN A 69 -28.49 -6.26 0.83
N ARG A 70 -28.31 -7.13 1.85
CA ARG A 70 -29.14 -8.31 2.00
C ARG A 70 -30.53 -7.71 2.06
N SER A 71 -31.24 -7.75 0.93
CA SER A 71 -32.64 -7.35 0.85
C SER A 71 -33.28 -7.95 2.06
N ARG A 72 -33.64 -7.09 3.04
CA ARG A 72 -34.01 -7.49 4.39
C ARG A 72 -34.98 -8.63 4.21
N SER A 73 -34.51 -9.83 4.57
CA SER A 73 -35.18 -11.09 4.27
C SER A 73 -36.61 -10.87 4.69
N ARG A 74 -37.53 -10.90 3.71
CA ARG A 74 -38.98 -10.65 3.83
C ARG A 74 -39.37 -10.64 5.29
N SER A 75 -39.65 -9.45 5.86
CA SER A 75 -40.03 -9.24 7.25
C SER A 75 -40.70 -10.52 7.73
N ARG A 76 -39.95 -11.35 8.48
CA ARG A 76 -40.45 -12.65 8.88
C ARG A 76 -41.61 -12.26 9.76
N GLN A 77 -42.85 -12.32 9.23
CA GLN A 77 -44.04 -12.23 10.05
C GLN A 77 -43.70 -13.13 11.24
N TYR A 78 -43.69 -12.52 12.43
CA TYR A 78 -43.50 -13.23 13.67
C TYR A 78 -44.75 -14.12 13.79
N GLY A 79 -44.80 -15.18 12.99
CA GLY A 79 -45.76 -16.25 13.12
C GLY A 79 -45.56 -16.85 14.50
N ASN A 80 -46.63 -17.43 15.02
CA ASN A 80 -46.65 -18.05 16.35
C ASN A 80 -45.37 -18.83 16.60
N SER A 81 -44.79 -18.66 17.79
CA SER A 81 -43.54 -19.33 18.20
C SER A 81 -43.62 -20.86 18.08
N ASP A 82 -44.84 -21.39 18.03
CA ASP A 82 -45.16 -22.82 17.98
C ASP A 82 -45.22 -23.38 16.54
N TRP A 83 -44.90 -22.57 15.52
CA TRP A 83 -44.85 -23.02 14.14
C TRP A 83 -43.44 -23.47 13.76
N CYS A 84 -43.34 -24.66 13.16
CA CYS A 84 -42.05 -25.14 12.67
C CYS A 84 -41.52 -24.26 11.52
N TYR A 85 -40.21 -24.34 11.29
CA TYR A 85 -39.53 -23.57 10.23
C TYR A 85 -40.22 -23.68 8.86
N TYR A 86 -40.72 -24.86 8.51
CA TYR A 86 -41.38 -25.10 7.23
C TYR A 86 -42.71 -24.34 7.14
N HIS A 87 -43.57 -24.39 8.17
CA HIS A 87 -44.82 -23.61 8.18
C HIS A 87 -44.58 -22.10 8.29
N ARG A 88 -43.52 -21.67 8.98
CA ARG A 88 -43.12 -20.25 9.02
C ARG A 88 -42.64 -19.72 7.66
N THR A 89 -42.08 -20.60 6.82
CA THR A 89 -41.52 -20.23 5.51
C THR A 89 -42.51 -20.44 4.36
N PHE A 90 -43.34 -21.48 4.43
CA PHE A 90 -44.19 -21.94 3.33
C PHE A 90 -45.69 -21.94 3.66
N GLY A 91 -46.08 -21.68 4.92
CA GLY A 91 -47.48 -21.69 5.36
C GLY A 91 -48.18 -23.01 5.02
N ASN A 92 -49.40 -22.93 4.48
CA ASN A 92 -50.19 -24.10 4.05
C ASN A 92 -49.52 -24.97 2.97
N LYS A 93 -48.43 -24.49 2.33
CA LYS A 93 -47.69 -25.25 1.30
C LYS A 93 -46.52 -26.07 1.88
N ALA A 94 -46.39 -26.13 3.21
CA ALA A 94 -45.31 -26.87 3.86
C ALA A 94 -45.57 -28.39 3.80
N ASN A 95 -44.80 -29.09 2.98
CA ASN A 95 -44.94 -30.55 2.81
C ASN A 95 -44.13 -31.36 3.85
N LYS A 96 -43.29 -30.70 4.64
CA LYS A 96 -42.43 -31.33 5.65
C LYS A 96 -42.65 -30.67 7.00
N CYS A 97 -43.72 -31.03 7.70
CA CYS A 97 -43.92 -30.60 9.08
C CYS A 97 -42.98 -31.38 10.02
N ARG A 98 -42.47 -30.74 11.09
CA ARG A 98 -41.75 -31.41 12.19
C ARG A 98 -42.65 -31.51 13.41
N GLU A 99 -42.50 -32.57 14.20
CA GLU A 99 -43.21 -32.78 15.47
C GLU A 99 -42.94 -31.63 16.45
N SER A 100 -43.97 -31.25 17.23
CA SER A 100 -44.17 -30.00 18.00
C SER A 100 -44.74 -28.78 17.26
N CYS A 101 -45.24 -28.93 16.02
CA CYS A 101 -45.84 -27.83 15.28
C CYS A 101 -47.36 -27.68 15.52
N SER A 102 -47.80 -26.53 16.04
CA SER A 102 -49.21 -26.22 16.31
C SER A 102 -49.96 -25.58 15.13
N PHE A 103 -49.54 -25.86 13.90
CA PHE A 103 -50.11 -25.24 12.70
C PHE A 103 -51.35 -26.01 12.24
N VAL A 104 -52.51 -25.35 12.23
CA VAL A 104 -53.79 -25.93 11.77
C VAL A 104 -54.07 -25.46 10.34
N GLN A 105 -54.12 -26.40 9.40
CA GLN A 105 -54.48 -26.11 8.02
C GLN A 105 -55.99 -25.84 7.94
N SER A 106 -56.38 -24.61 7.60
CA SER A 106 -57.77 -24.32 7.21
C SER A 106 -58.00 -24.91 5.82
N LYS A 107 -58.88 -25.93 5.70
CA LYS A 107 -59.31 -26.44 4.40
C LYS A 107 -59.89 -25.28 3.56
N PRO A 108 -59.55 -25.17 2.27
CA PRO A 108 -60.22 -24.21 1.40
C PRO A 108 -61.70 -24.61 1.30
N ALA A 109 -62.59 -23.65 1.48
CA ALA A 109 -64.00 -23.83 1.16
C ALA A 109 -64.11 -24.12 -0.34
N GLU A 110 -64.58 -25.32 -0.68
CA GLU A 110 -64.97 -25.70 -2.03
C GLU A 110 -66.18 -24.85 -2.44
N ASN A 111 -66.11 -24.24 -3.62
CA ASN A 111 -67.24 -23.64 -4.33
C ASN A 111 -67.24 -24.20 -5.76
#